data_AF-A0A505IMF7-F1
#
_entry.id   AF-A0A505IMF7-F1
#
_cell.length_a   1.000
_cell.length_b   1.000
_cell.length_c   1.000
_cell.angle_alpha   90.00
_cell.angle_beta   90.00
_cell.angle_gamma   90.00
#
_symmetry.space_group_name_H-M   'P 1'
#
loop_
_entity.id
_entity.type
_entity.pdbx_description
1 polymer ?
#
loop_
_entity_poly.entity_id
_entity_poly.type
_entity_poly.pdbx_seq_one_letter_code
_entity_poly.pdbx_strand_id
1 'polypeptide(L)'
;MTYEELIDQQQFEEAYQLYPKEQQKTETFFYYYALDNRSEATLRRFRDFHEEHETTFGSFDLAILQNNYSGAVSAYEEQTEAFSNDPERLAIVGYCYLKVGELDEAKQINTQINSIELEKKIVLYEQLTLQIQAAEKEIEALQEEATLDREELEQQLNDLFDLKEERLNL
;
A
#
# COMPACT_ATOMS: atom_id res chain seq x y z
N MET A 1 -17.12 -26.40 19.11
CA MET A 1 -16.15 -26.01 18.08
C MET A 1 -15.30 -24.91 18.67
N THR A 2 -13.99 -25.10 18.75
CA THR A 2 -13.06 -24.11 19.30
C THR A 2 -12.79 -23.00 18.28
N TYR A 3 -12.18 -21.90 18.72
CA TYR A 3 -11.77 -20.81 17.82
C TYR A 3 -10.80 -21.32 16.75
N GLU A 4 -9.80 -22.12 17.16
CA GLU A 4 -8.80 -22.69 16.26
C GLU A 4 -9.44 -23.63 15.23
N GLU A 5 -10.39 -24.47 15.65
CA GLU A 5 -11.13 -25.35 14.74
C GLU A 5 -11.91 -24.56 13.68
N LEU A 6 -12.45 -23.39 14.02
CA LEU A 6 -13.16 -22.52 13.07
C LEU A 6 -12.19 -21.87 12.08
N ILE A 7 -11.06 -21.35 12.57
CA ILE A 7 -10.04 -20.73 11.70
C ILE A 7 -9.45 -21.76 10.73
N ASP A 8 -9.12 -22.97 11.21
CA ASP A 8 -8.59 -24.05 10.36
C ASP A 8 -9.59 -24.50 9.29
N GLN A 9 -10.89 -24.46 9.60
CA GLN A 9 -11.98 -24.74 8.67
C GLN A 9 -12.38 -23.53 7.81
N GLN A 10 -11.66 -22.40 7.93
CA GLN A 10 -11.92 -21.16 7.19
C GLN A 10 -13.32 -20.60 7.45
N GLN A 11 -13.90 -20.87 8.63
CA GLN A 11 -15.22 -20.38 9.06
C GLN A 11 -15.07 -19.03 9.78
N PHE A 12 -14.56 -18.02 9.07
CA PHE A 12 -14.23 -16.71 9.63
C PHE A 12 -15.45 -15.96 10.19
N GLU A 13 -16.60 -16.05 9.53
CA GLU A 13 -17.85 -15.40 9.94
C GLU A 13 -18.32 -15.95 11.31
N GLU A 14 -18.30 -17.27 11.46
CA GLU A 14 -18.69 -17.94 12.71
C GLU A 14 -17.65 -17.68 13.83
N ALA A 15 -16.35 -17.67 13.50
CA ALA A 15 -15.29 -17.32 14.45
C ALA A 15 -15.46 -15.88 14.98
N TYR A 16 -15.71 -14.93 14.08
CA TYR A 16 -15.89 -13.53 14.40
C TYR A 16 -17.09 -13.29 15.32
N GLN A 17 -18.19 -14.00 15.10
CA GLN A 17 -19.42 -13.87 15.88
C GLN A 17 -19.32 -14.56 17.25
N LEU A 18 -18.75 -15.76 17.32
CA LEU A 18 -18.70 -16.54 18.56
C LEU A 18 -17.58 -16.12 19.51
N TYR A 19 -16.52 -15.48 19.00
CA TYR A 19 -15.33 -15.11 19.79
C TYR A 19 -15.02 -13.61 19.71
N PRO A 20 -15.80 -12.74 20.40
CA PRO A 20 -15.64 -11.28 20.34
C PRO A 20 -14.23 -10.77 20.70
N LYS A 21 -13.50 -11.48 21.55
CA LYS A 21 -12.13 -11.12 21.95
C LYS A 21 -11.09 -11.40 20.87
N GLU A 22 -11.42 -12.22 19.88
CA GLU A 22 -10.54 -12.66 18.80
C GLU A 22 -10.93 -12.03 17.44
N GLN A 23 -11.80 -11.03 17.43
CA GLN A 23 -12.33 -10.41 16.19
C GLN A 23 -11.20 -9.86 15.30
N GLN A 24 -10.31 -9.03 15.86
CA GLN A 24 -9.16 -8.49 15.11
C GLN A 24 -8.25 -9.60 14.57
N LYS A 25 -8.04 -10.66 15.35
CA LYS A 25 -7.25 -11.81 14.93
C LYS A 25 -7.93 -12.59 13.81
N THR A 26 -9.27 -12.68 13.86
CA THR A 26 -10.08 -13.29 12.80
C THR A 26 -10.00 -12.48 11.51
N GLU A 27 -10.11 -11.15 11.61
CA GLU A 27 -9.94 -10.24 10.47
C GLU A 27 -8.56 -10.44 9.81
N THR A 28 -7.48 -10.47 10.60
CA THR A 28 -6.13 -10.74 10.10
C THR A 28 -6.01 -12.10 9.40
N PHE A 29 -6.54 -13.17 9.98
CA PHE A 29 -6.50 -14.48 9.32
C PHE A 29 -7.31 -14.49 8.01
N PHE A 30 -8.46 -13.82 8.00
CA PHE A 30 -9.27 -13.77 6.78
C PHE A 30 -8.58 -12.94 5.70
N TYR A 31 -7.93 -11.84 6.05
CA TYR A 31 -7.13 -11.04 5.13
C TYR A 31 -6.00 -11.86 4.49
N TYR A 32 -5.20 -12.58 5.30
CA TYR A 32 -4.13 -13.44 4.77
C TYR A 32 -4.68 -14.57 3.91
N TYR A 33 -5.79 -15.18 4.31
CA TYR A 33 -6.48 -16.17 3.48
C TYR A 33 -6.89 -15.59 2.12
N ALA A 34 -7.43 -14.36 2.10
CA ALA A 34 -7.85 -13.68 0.88
C ALA A 34 -6.67 -13.32 -0.04
N LEU A 35 -5.51 -12.99 0.53
CA LEU A 35 -4.26 -12.78 -0.21
C LEU A 35 -3.76 -14.09 -0.85
N ASP A 36 -3.67 -15.17 -0.07
CA ASP A 36 -3.11 -16.46 -0.52
C ASP A 36 -4.04 -17.17 -1.51
N ASN A 37 -5.36 -16.98 -1.37
CA ASN A 37 -6.38 -17.64 -2.18
C ASN A 37 -7.14 -16.65 -3.06
N ARG A 38 -6.41 -15.70 -3.65
CA ARG A 38 -6.99 -14.58 -4.41
C ARG A 38 -7.82 -15.09 -5.60
N SER A 39 -9.13 -14.92 -5.48
CA SER A 39 -10.11 -15.21 -6.54
C SER A 39 -11.29 -14.26 -6.41
N GLU A 40 -12.06 -14.06 -7.48
CA GLU A 40 -13.30 -13.26 -7.44
C GLU A 40 -14.27 -13.72 -6.35
N ALA A 41 -14.36 -15.03 -6.11
CA ALA A 41 -15.22 -15.57 -5.05
C ALA A 41 -14.67 -15.24 -3.65
N THR A 42 -13.37 -15.38 -3.44
CA THR A 42 -12.72 -15.07 -2.16
C THR A 42 -12.81 -13.58 -1.83
N LEU A 43 -12.51 -12.72 -2.81
CA LEU A 43 -12.58 -11.27 -2.64
C LEU A 43 -14.01 -10.79 -2.40
N ARG A 44 -14.99 -11.40 -3.08
CA ARG A 44 -16.42 -11.15 -2.80
C ARG A 44 -16.77 -11.52 -1.37
N ARG A 45 -16.42 -12.73 -0.92
CA ARG A 45 -16.69 -13.18 0.44
C ARG A 45 -16.05 -12.26 1.50
N PHE A 46 -14.81 -11.85 1.28
CA PHE A 46 -14.10 -10.93 2.15
C PHE A 46 -14.79 -9.56 2.23
N ARG A 47 -15.18 -9.00 1.07
CA ARG A 47 -15.93 -7.73 1.04
C ARG A 47 -17.27 -7.87 1.75
N ASP A 48 -18.06 -8.89 1.42
CA ASP A 48 -19.39 -9.07 1.98
C ASP A 48 -19.32 -9.22 3.52
N PHE A 49 -18.29 -9.90 4.06
CA PHE A 49 -18.01 -9.97 5.50
C PHE A 49 -17.78 -8.58 6.14
N HIS A 50 -17.01 -7.70 5.49
CA HIS A 50 -16.74 -6.35 5.98
C HIS A 50 -17.92 -5.37 5.78
N GLU A 51 -18.84 -5.66 4.87
CA GLU A 51 -20.10 -4.91 4.73
C GLU A 51 -21.14 -5.32 5.79
N GLU A 52 -21.13 -6.59 6.20
CA GLU A 52 -22.07 -7.14 7.18
C GLU A 52 -21.63 -6.96 8.64
N HIS A 53 -20.35 -6.66 8.89
CA HIS A 53 -19.77 -6.56 10.22
C HIS A 53 -18.92 -5.29 10.40
N GLU A 54 -18.99 -4.69 11.60
CA GLU A 54 -18.13 -3.56 11.97
C GLU A 54 -16.71 -4.08 12.27
N THR A 55 -15.84 -4.02 11.26
CA THR A 55 -14.47 -4.53 11.37
C THR A 55 -13.45 -3.43 11.61
N THR A 56 -12.38 -3.76 12.34
CA THR A 56 -11.31 -2.82 12.68
C THR A 56 -10.46 -2.45 11.46
N PHE A 57 -10.05 -3.45 10.67
CA PHE A 57 -9.10 -3.27 9.56
C PHE A 57 -9.74 -3.39 8.19
N GLY A 58 -11.01 -3.76 8.10
CA GLY A 58 -11.67 -4.16 6.86
C GLY A 58 -11.59 -3.16 5.71
N SER A 59 -11.84 -1.88 5.98
CA SER A 59 -11.75 -0.83 4.96
C SER A 59 -10.33 -0.69 4.40
N PHE A 60 -9.32 -0.78 5.27
CA PHE A 60 -7.91 -0.75 4.88
C PHE A 60 -7.54 -2.01 4.08
N ASP A 61 -7.78 -3.19 4.64
CA ASP A 61 -7.41 -4.48 4.04
C ASP A 61 -8.09 -4.68 2.66
N LEU A 62 -9.36 -4.27 2.53
CA LEU A 62 -10.09 -4.30 1.25
C LEU A 62 -9.48 -3.35 0.22
N ALA A 63 -9.10 -2.14 0.64
CA ALA A 63 -8.46 -1.17 -0.24
C ALA A 63 -7.12 -1.70 -0.76
N ILE A 64 -6.33 -2.39 0.08
CA ILE A 64 -5.09 -3.07 -0.34
C ILE A 64 -5.37 -4.16 -1.38
N LEU A 65 -6.37 -5.01 -1.17
CA LEU A 65 -6.75 -6.07 -2.12
C LEU A 65 -7.22 -5.52 -3.47
N GLN A 66 -7.68 -4.27 -3.51
CA GLN A 66 -8.12 -3.58 -4.73
C GLN A 66 -7.03 -2.69 -5.35
N ASN A 67 -5.81 -2.67 -4.78
CA ASN A 67 -4.74 -1.71 -5.11
C ASN A 67 -5.19 -0.23 -5.01
N ASN A 68 -6.18 0.05 -4.16
CA ASN A 68 -6.68 1.39 -3.90
C ASN A 68 -5.85 2.04 -2.78
N TYR A 69 -4.62 2.46 -3.10
CA TYR A 69 -3.67 2.96 -2.11
C TYR A 69 -4.14 4.23 -1.40
N SER A 70 -4.84 5.13 -2.10
CA SER A 70 -5.42 6.33 -1.47
C SER A 70 -6.56 5.97 -0.51
N GLY A 71 -7.42 5.01 -0.88
CA GLY A 71 -8.44 4.48 0.03
C GLY A 71 -7.84 3.80 1.27
N ALA A 72 -6.72 3.10 1.11
CA ALA A 72 -6.02 2.49 2.23
C ALA A 72 -5.44 3.56 3.18
N VAL A 73 -4.80 4.60 2.64
CA VAL A 73 -4.33 5.75 3.44
C VAL A 73 -5.50 6.38 4.20
N SER A 74 -6.60 6.70 3.54
CA SER A 74 -7.78 7.28 4.22
C SER A 74 -8.33 6.38 5.33
N ALA A 75 -8.44 5.07 5.10
CA ALA A 75 -8.91 4.12 6.11
C ALA A 75 -7.97 4.02 7.32
N TYR A 76 -6.66 4.09 7.10
CA TYR A 76 -5.67 4.15 8.18
C TYR A 76 -5.81 5.44 9.00
N GLU A 77 -5.89 6.59 8.33
CA GLU A 77 -5.94 7.90 8.98
C GLU A 77 -7.20 8.11 9.83
N GLU A 78 -8.32 7.49 9.44
CA GLU A 78 -9.55 7.48 10.24
C GLU A 78 -9.41 6.68 11.56
N GLN A 79 -8.46 5.73 11.63
CA GLN A 79 -8.36 4.76 12.73
C GLN A 79 -6.90 4.47 13.15
N THR A 80 -6.02 5.47 13.17
CA THR A 80 -4.57 5.29 13.38
C THR A 80 -4.22 4.47 14.63
N GLU A 81 -4.95 4.67 15.73
CA GLU A 81 -4.74 3.97 17.00
C GLU A 81 -4.91 2.44 16.88
N ALA A 82 -5.81 1.98 16.01
CA ALA A 82 -6.05 0.56 15.80
C ALA A 82 -4.83 -0.17 15.21
N PHE A 83 -3.98 0.54 14.46
CA PHE A 83 -2.78 0.03 13.80
C PHE A 83 -1.52 0.12 14.67
N SER A 84 -1.58 0.81 15.80
CA SER A 84 -0.40 1.15 16.63
C SER A 84 0.45 -0.05 17.06
N ASN A 85 -0.17 -1.23 17.20
CA ASN A 85 0.48 -2.47 17.61
C ASN A 85 0.63 -3.49 16.47
N ASP A 86 0.45 -3.05 15.21
CA ASP A 86 0.54 -3.91 14.02
C ASP A 86 1.63 -3.40 13.07
N PRO A 87 2.91 -3.75 13.31
CA PRO A 87 4.02 -3.30 12.48
C PRO A 87 3.93 -3.83 11.04
N GLU A 88 3.25 -4.95 10.79
CA GLU A 88 3.07 -5.51 9.45
C GLU A 88 2.13 -4.61 8.63
N ARG A 89 0.95 -4.28 9.17
CA ARG A 89 0.05 -3.34 8.50
C ARG A 89 0.62 -1.93 8.43
N LEU A 90 1.34 -1.46 9.44
CA LEU A 90 2.04 -0.17 9.38
C LEU A 90 3.08 -0.16 8.25
N ALA A 91 3.80 -1.25 7.99
CA ALA A 91 4.70 -1.30 6.83
C ALA A 91 3.93 -1.15 5.51
N ILE A 92 2.74 -1.76 5.40
CA ILE A 92 1.85 -1.61 4.24
C ILE A 92 1.33 -0.16 4.14
N VAL A 93 0.99 0.49 5.25
CA VAL A 93 0.62 1.92 5.28
C VAL A 93 1.74 2.78 4.73
N GLY A 94 2.98 2.57 5.19
CA GLY A 94 4.15 3.29 4.69
C GLY A 94 4.36 3.09 3.18
N TYR A 95 4.10 1.89 2.68
CA TYR A 95 4.11 1.61 1.24
C TYR A 95 3.00 2.36 0.49
N CYS A 96 1.79 2.42 1.04
CA CYS A 96 0.67 3.16 0.45
C CYS A 96 0.96 4.65 0.37
N TYR A 97 1.57 5.23 1.41
CA TYR A 97 2.03 6.62 1.40
C TYR A 97 3.01 6.90 0.25
N LEU A 98 3.98 6.00 0.00
CA LEU A 98 4.85 6.14 -1.18
C LEU A 98 4.08 6.09 -2.51
N LYS A 99 3.08 5.19 -2.63
CA LYS A 99 2.25 5.09 -3.83
C LYS A 99 1.42 6.33 -4.12
N VAL A 100 1.00 7.07 -3.09
CA VAL A 100 0.26 8.33 -3.25
C VAL A 100 1.16 9.57 -3.27
N GLY A 101 2.47 9.40 -3.12
CA GLY A 101 3.46 10.47 -3.20
C GLY A 101 3.75 11.20 -1.89
N GLU A 102 3.32 10.63 -0.77
CA GLU A 102 3.44 11.17 0.59
C GLU A 102 4.70 10.59 1.28
N LEU A 103 5.87 11.06 0.82
CA LEU A 103 7.16 10.54 1.26
C LEU A 103 7.43 10.79 2.76
N ASP A 104 7.03 11.95 3.27
CA ASP A 104 7.33 12.32 4.66
C ASP A 104 6.51 11.47 5.64
N GLU A 105 5.27 11.17 5.29
CA GLU A 105 4.36 10.27 5.99
C GLU A 105 4.92 8.84 6.00
N ALA A 106 5.41 8.34 4.85
CA ALA A 106 6.07 7.04 4.79
C ALA A 106 7.31 6.95 5.71
N LYS A 107 8.10 8.04 5.81
CA LYS A 107 9.25 8.13 6.73
C LYS A 107 8.82 8.15 8.20
N GLN A 108 7.73 8.84 8.53
CA GLN A 108 7.19 8.86 9.89
C GLN A 108 6.78 7.45 10.33
N ILE A 109 6.05 6.73 9.45
CA ILE A 109 5.72 5.33 9.68
C ILE A 109 6.98 4.49 9.88
N ASN A 110 7.99 4.64 9.02
CA ASN A 110 9.22 3.87 9.18
C ASN A 110 9.99 4.20 10.46
N THR A 111 9.91 5.44 10.96
CA THR A 111 10.50 5.84 12.25
C THR A 111 9.80 5.13 13.41
N GLN A 112 8.49 4.90 13.30
CA GLN A 112 7.72 4.17 14.31
C GLN A 112 8.09 2.68 14.36
N ILE A 113 8.21 2.02 13.20
CA ILE A 113 8.36 0.56 13.13
C ILE A 113 9.79 0.07 12.90
N ASN A 114 10.70 0.95 12.47
CA ASN A 114 12.09 0.65 12.12
C ASN A 114 12.23 -0.52 11.11
N SER A 115 11.44 -0.49 10.04
CA SER A 115 11.41 -1.56 9.04
C SER A 115 12.49 -1.37 7.97
N ILE A 116 13.45 -2.29 7.92
CA ILE A 116 14.53 -2.28 6.90
C ILE A 116 13.94 -2.38 5.47
N GLU A 117 12.85 -3.12 5.30
CA GLU A 117 12.21 -3.27 3.99
C GLU A 117 11.58 -1.96 3.53
N LEU A 118 10.83 -1.29 4.41
CA LEU A 118 10.23 0.00 4.11
C LEU A 118 11.30 1.08 3.90
N GLU A 119 12.37 1.07 4.70
CA GLU A 119 13.53 1.97 4.53
C GLU A 119 14.13 1.86 3.13
N LYS A 120 14.33 0.63 2.62
CA LYS A 120 14.82 0.42 1.24
C LYS A 120 13.89 1.03 0.19
N LYS A 121 12.58 0.88 0.37
CA LYS A 121 11.58 1.46 -0.55
C LYS A 121 11.59 2.99 -0.51
N ILE A 122 11.70 3.58 0.68
CA ILE A 122 11.84 5.03 0.87
C ILE A 122 13.09 5.56 0.17
N VAL A 123 14.25 4.94 0.39
CA VAL A 123 15.52 5.37 -0.22
C VAL A 123 15.45 5.28 -1.76
N LEU A 124 14.86 4.21 -2.29
CA LEU A 124 14.69 4.07 -3.74
C LEU A 124 13.72 5.12 -4.30
N TYR A 125 12.63 5.43 -3.60
CA TYR A 125 11.71 6.50 -3.96
C TYR A 125 12.39 7.87 -4.01
N GLU A 126 13.23 8.17 -3.02
CA GLU A 126 14.03 9.41 -2.97
C GLU A 126 15.01 9.50 -4.13
N GLN A 127 15.73 8.41 -4.42
CA GLN A 127 16.67 8.35 -5.52
C GLN A 127 15.98 8.62 -6.86
N LEU A 128 14.86 7.93 -7.13
CA LEU A 128 14.10 8.13 -8.36
C LEU A 128 13.53 9.55 -8.45
N THR A 129 13.08 10.12 -7.33
CA THR A 129 12.60 11.51 -7.29
C THR A 129 13.72 12.50 -7.66
N LEU A 130 14.94 12.30 -7.17
CA LEU A 130 16.09 13.14 -7.55
C LEU A 130 16.47 12.98 -9.02
N GLN A 131 16.44 11.75 -9.55
CA GLN A 131 16.72 11.50 -10.97
C GLN A 131 15.68 12.15 -11.87
N ILE A 132 14.39 12.04 -11.53
CA ILE A 132 13.28 12.71 -12.22
C ILE A 132 13.51 14.23 -12.23
N GLN A 133 13.83 14.84 -11.08
CA GLN A 133 14.07 16.28 -11.00
C GLN A 133 15.29 16.73 -11.81
N ALA A 134 16.33 15.90 -11.90
CA ALA A 134 17.50 16.19 -12.72
C ALA A 134 17.14 16.14 -14.22
N ALA A 135 16.46 15.07 -14.66
CA ALA A 135 16.00 14.92 -16.04
C ALA A 135 15.03 16.04 -16.45
N GLU A 136 14.10 16.44 -15.58
CA GLU A 136 13.19 17.56 -15.84
C GLU A 136 13.94 18.89 -16.08
N LYS A 137 15.01 19.15 -15.32
CA LYS A 137 15.86 20.34 -15.52
C LYS A 137 16.67 20.28 -16.81
N GLU A 138 17.19 19.11 -17.17
CA GLU A 138 17.93 18.91 -18.42
C GLU A 138 17.02 19.13 -19.63
N ILE A 139 15.79 18.61 -19.58
CA ILE A 139 14.76 18.83 -20.60
C ILE A 139 14.39 20.32 -20.71
N GLU A 140 14.19 21.01 -19.59
CA GLU A 140 13.90 22.45 -19.58
C GLU A 140 15.05 23.24 -20.24
N ALA A 141 16.30 22.92 -19.90
CA ALA A 141 17.47 23.56 -20.50
C ALA A 141 17.55 23.34 -22.02
N LEU A 142 17.34 22.11 -22.50
CA LEU A 142 17.31 21.79 -23.93
C LEU A 142 16.23 22.57 -24.68
N GLN A 143 15.05 22.76 -24.07
CA GLN A 143 13.94 23.52 -24.66
C GLN A 143 14.23 25.01 -24.82
N GLU A 144 15.11 25.59 -24.00
CA GLU A 144 15.54 26.98 -24.09
C GLU A 144 16.67 27.23 -25.10
N GLU A 145 17.30 26.16 -25.63
CA GLU A 145 18.40 26.30 -26.57
C GLU A 145 17.97 26.87 -27.92
N ALA A 146 18.79 27.79 -28.47
CA ALA A 146 18.51 28.43 -29.76
C ALA A 146 18.47 27.44 -30.94
N THR A 147 19.14 26.29 -30.79
CA THR A 147 19.15 25.19 -31.76
C THR A 147 18.73 23.90 -31.07
N LEU A 148 17.44 23.77 -30.79
CA LEU A 148 16.88 22.57 -30.19
C LEU A 148 17.16 21.32 -31.04
N ASP A 149 17.90 20.36 -30.47
CA ASP A 149 17.98 19.01 -30.99
C ASP A 149 16.72 18.23 -30.56
N ARG A 150 15.90 17.88 -31.56
CA ARG A 150 14.61 17.20 -31.31
C ARG A 150 14.78 15.72 -30.99
N GLU A 151 15.82 15.07 -31.52
CA GLU A 151 16.07 13.66 -31.29
C GLU A 151 16.57 13.45 -29.86
N GLU A 152 17.48 14.33 -29.41
CA GLU A 152 17.94 14.34 -28.02
C GLU A 152 16.81 14.63 -27.03
N LEU A 153 15.97 15.64 -27.32
CA LEU A 153 14.81 15.96 -26.48
C LEU A 153 13.83 14.78 -26.38
N GLU A 154 13.55 14.09 -27.48
CA GLU A 154 12.65 12.93 -27.48
C GLU A 154 13.22 11.78 -26.65
N GLN A 155 14.52 11.51 -26.75
CA GLN A 155 15.18 10.50 -25.93
C GLN A 155 15.08 10.82 -24.43
N GLN A 156 15.39 12.06 -24.04
CA GLN A 156 15.33 12.50 -22.64
C GLN A 156 13.91 12.43 -22.08
N LEU A 157 12.89 12.76 -22.88
CA LEU A 157 11.50 12.62 -22.47
C LEU A 157 11.11 11.15 -22.24
N ASN A 158 11.56 10.23 -23.08
CA ASN A 158 11.31 8.80 -22.89
C ASN A 158 11.96 8.30 -21.60
N ASP A 159 13.24 8.64 -21.38
CA ASP A 159 13.96 8.26 -20.16
C ASP A 159 13.29 8.83 -18.90
N LEU A 160 12.76 10.06 -18.97
CA LEU A 160 11.97 10.67 -17.89
C LEU A 160 10.68 9.88 -17.61
N PHE A 161 9.98 9.42 -18.65
CA PHE A 161 8.75 8.63 -18.46
C PHE A 161 9.05 7.26 -17.85
N ASP A 162 10.14 6.61 -18.26
CA ASP A 162 10.58 5.34 -17.69
C ASP A 162 10.89 5.50 -16.18
N LEU A 163 11.58 6.57 -15.79
CA LEU A 163 11.84 6.88 -14.37
C LEU A 163 10.55 7.14 -13.57
N LYS A 164 9.59 7.85 -14.17
CA LYS A 164 8.28 8.12 -13.55
C LYS A 164 7.47 6.83 -13.37
N GLU A 165 7.50 5.94 -14.37
CA GLU A 165 6.86 4.64 -14.31
C GLU A 165 7.53 3.74 -13.25
N GLU A 166 8.87 3.70 -13.19
CA GLU A 166 9.60 2.94 -12.16
C GLU A 166 9.22 3.41 -10.76
N ARG A 167 9.18 4.72 -10.52
CA ARG A 167 8.77 5.27 -9.22
C ARG A 167 7.32 4.95 -8.88
N LEU A 168 6.41 5.01 -9.86
CA LEU A 168 5.00 4.65 -9.66
C LEU A 168 4.83 3.16 -9.32
N ASN A 169 5.70 2.31 -9.87
CA ASN A 169 5.65 0.86 -9.71
C ASN A 169 6.39 0.33 -8.47
N LEU A 170 7.07 1.20 -7.71
CA LEU A 170 7.76 0.85 -6.46
C LEU A 170 6.95 0.01 -5.49
#